data_AF-A0AAU5NKU7-F1
#
_entry.id   AF-A0AAU5NKU7-F1
#
_cell.length_a   1.000
_cell.length_b   1.000
_cell.length_c   1.000
_cell.angle_alpha   90.00
_cell.angle_beta   90.00
_cell.angle_gamma   90.00
#
_symmetry.space_group_name_H-M   'P 1'
#
loop_
_entity.id
_entity.type
_entity.pdbx_description
1 polymer ?
#
loop_
_entity_poly.entity_id
_entity_poly.type
_entity_poly.pdbx_seq_one_letter_code
_entity_poly.pdbx_strand_id
1 'polypeptide(L)'
;MIILDHTAVVALCRGHRLLSGLAVVEVDDPLQRAHVPALCLFAASQELPGAAAHTGALPGLEFLPLDFAGAAAVEQATVAGVDWRHAHALYASAAGQGEGQVLTATPEAYDGTGVWAVDIGKP
;
A
#
# COMPACT_ATOMS: atom_id res chain seq x y z
N MET A 1 -5.91 -4.65 -9.05
CA MET A 1 -4.80 -3.71 -8.73
C MET A 1 -4.00 -4.25 -7.55
N ILE A 2 -2.66 -4.15 -7.55
CA ILE A 2 -1.82 -4.54 -6.41
C ILE A 2 -1.51 -3.29 -5.58
N ILE A 3 -1.81 -3.31 -4.29
CA ILE A 3 -1.56 -2.20 -3.36
C ILE A 3 -0.58 -2.64 -2.29
N LEU A 4 0.40 -1.80 -1.97
CA LEU A 4 1.34 -1.98 -0.88
C LEU A 4 0.92 -1.10 0.29
N ASP A 5 0.51 -1.72 1.40
CA ASP A 5 0.32 -0.96 2.64
C ASP A 5 1.66 -0.58 3.27
N HIS A 6 1.63 0.12 4.40
CA HIS A 6 2.86 0.60 5.04
C HIS A 6 3.80 -0.53 5.47
N THR A 7 3.26 -1.68 5.90
CA THR A 7 4.08 -2.83 6.32
C THR A 7 4.77 -3.49 5.13
N ALA A 8 4.08 -3.60 3.99
CA ALA A 8 4.67 -4.08 2.75
C ALA A 8 5.72 -3.12 2.19
N VAL A 9 5.51 -1.81 2.31
CA VAL A 9 6.53 -0.80 1.96
C VAL A 9 7.79 -0.97 2.83
N VAL A 10 7.63 -1.17 4.14
CA VAL A 10 8.78 -1.43 5.04
C VAL A 10 9.51 -2.71 4.65
N ALA A 11 8.78 -3.79 4.35
CA ALA A 11 9.36 -5.05 3.92
C ALA A 11 10.10 -4.92 2.57
N LEU A 12 9.52 -4.20 1.61
CA LEU A 12 10.17 -3.89 0.33
C LEU A 12 11.51 -3.19 0.54
N CYS A 13 11.53 -2.13 1.36
CA CYS A 13 12.75 -1.38 1.70
C CYS A 13 13.80 -2.24 2.42
N ARG A 14 13.38 -3.31 3.10
CA ARG A 14 14.28 -4.30 3.73
C ARG A 14 14.76 -5.40 2.77
N GLY A 15 14.33 -5.37 1.51
CA GLY A 15 14.77 -6.31 0.47
C GLY A 15 13.89 -7.56 0.35
N HIS A 16 12.61 -7.49 0.72
CA HIS A 16 11.69 -8.61 0.59
C HIS A 16 11.59 -9.10 -0.86
N ARG A 17 12.06 -10.33 -1.14
CA ARG A 17 12.33 -10.85 -2.49
C ARG A 17 11.15 -10.73 -3.46
N LEU A 18 9.95 -11.09 -3.01
CA LEU A 18 8.75 -11.03 -3.85
C LEU A 18 8.37 -9.58 -4.21
N LEU A 19 8.47 -8.67 -3.24
CA LEU A 19 8.12 -7.27 -3.43
C LEU A 19 9.16 -6.56 -4.31
N SER A 20 10.44 -6.87 -4.12
CA SER A 20 11.51 -6.36 -4.99
C SER A 20 11.30 -6.78 -6.45
N GLY A 21 10.80 -8.00 -6.69
CA GLY A 21 10.45 -8.47 -8.03
C GLY A 21 9.36 -7.63 -8.71
N LEU A 22 8.36 -7.18 -7.93
CA LEU A 22 7.30 -6.29 -8.43
C LEU A 22 7.81 -4.87 -8.68
N ALA A 23 8.72 -4.36 -7.84
CA ALA A 23 9.12 -2.97 -7.85
C ALA A 23 10.26 -2.63 -8.83
N VAL A 24 11.03 -3.62 -9.30
CA VAL A 24 12.20 -3.41 -10.18
C VAL A 24 11.85 -3.50 -11.67
N VAL A 25 10.74 -4.16 -12.03
CA VAL A 25 10.32 -4.29 -13.43
C VAL A 25 9.53 -3.04 -13.82
N GLU A 26 10.06 -2.30 -14.78
CA GLU A 26 9.28 -1.27 -15.47
C GLU A 26 8.23 -1.97 -16.34
N VAL A 27 6.96 -1.81 -15.97
CA VAL A 27 5.84 -2.34 -16.75
C VAL A 27 5.28 -1.22 -17.61
N ASP A 28 5.16 -1.47 -18.91
CA ASP A 28 4.63 -0.52 -19.90
C ASP A 28 3.17 -0.13 -19.62
N ASP A 29 2.42 -1.01 -18.95
CA ASP A 29 1.06 -0.76 -18.47
C ASP A 29 1.08 -0.28 -17.00
N PRO A 30 0.74 0.98 -16.71
CA PRO A 30 0.67 1.50 -15.35
C PRO A 30 -0.30 0.73 -14.45
N LEU A 31 -1.35 0.10 -15.02
CA LEU A 31 -2.31 -0.71 -14.27
C LEU A 31 -1.69 -2.01 -13.72
N GLN A 32 -0.53 -2.40 -14.23
CA GLN A 32 0.23 -3.56 -13.76
C GLN A 32 1.31 -3.22 -12.73
N ARG A 33 1.55 -1.93 -12.46
CA ARG A 33 2.48 -1.49 -11.40
C ARG A 33 1.91 -1.77 -10.02
N ALA A 34 2.79 -1.94 -9.03
CA ALA A 34 2.35 -1.98 -7.64
C ALA A 34 2.10 -0.55 -7.15
N HIS A 35 0.96 -0.34 -6.52
CA HIS A 35 0.50 0.99 -6.11
C HIS A 35 0.80 1.24 -4.63
N VAL A 36 1.35 2.40 -4.32
CA VAL A 36 1.71 2.80 -2.95
C VAL A 36 0.87 4.03 -2.57
N PRO A 37 -0.15 3.88 -1.70
CA PRO A 37 -0.89 5.02 -1.18
C PRO A 37 0.02 5.96 -0.38
N ALA A 38 -0.06 7.27 -0.63
CA ALA A 38 0.81 8.27 -0.03
C ALA A 38 0.81 8.24 1.51
N LEU A 39 -0.33 7.91 2.13
CA LEU A 39 -0.46 7.83 3.58
C LEU A 39 0.22 6.56 4.14
N CYS A 40 0.18 5.45 3.39
CA CYS A 40 0.92 4.24 3.72
C CYS A 40 2.43 4.46 3.58
N LEU A 41 2.87 5.21 2.56
CA LEU A 41 4.27 5.61 2.41
C LEU A 41 4.76 6.49 3.56
N PHE A 42 3.91 7.42 4.00
CA PHE A 42 4.21 8.28 5.15
C PHE A 42 4.33 7.46 6.44
N ALA A 43 3.40 6.54 6.70
CA ALA A 43 3.47 5.63 7.84
C ALA A 43 4.74 4.77 7.80
N ALA A 44 5.06 4.18 6.65
CA ALA A 44 6.30 3.41 6.48
C ALA A 44 7.56 4.25 6.73
N SER A 45 7.54 5.53 6.33
CA SER A 45 8.67 6.45 6.55
C SER A 45 8.85 6.86 8.02
N GLN A 46 7.79 6.76 8.85
CA GLN A 46 7.92 6.93 10.29
C GLN A 46 8.61 5.73 10.95
N GLU A 47 8.40 4.52 10.43
CA GLU A 47 9.03 3.29 10.93
C GLU A 47 10.45 3.08 10.39
N LEU A 48 10.67 3.42 9.12
CA LEU A 48 11.94 3.29 8.42
C LEU A 48 12.28 4.61 7.71
N PRO A 49 13.00 5.52 8.38
CA PRO A 49 13.44 6.77 7.77
C PRO A 49 14.18 6.53 6.44
N GLY A 50 13.75 7.23 5.39
CA GLY A 50 14.28 7.07 4.03
C GLY A 50 13.46 6.13 3.13
N ALA A 51 12.40 5.49 3.63
CA ALA A 51 11.52 4.64 2.83
C ALA A 51 11.01 5.35 1.57
N ALA A 52 10.51 6.59 1.68
CA ALA A 52 10.04 7.38 0.53
C ALA A 52 11.12 7.60 -0.55
N ALA A 53 12.35 7.91 -0.16
CA ALA A 53 13.45 8.09 -1.11
C ALA A 53 13.83 6.77 -1.78
N HIS A 54 13.84 5.68 -1.01
CA HIS A 54 14.15 4.34 -1.52
C HIS A 54 13.09 3.88 -2.53
N THR A 55 11.80 3.92 -2.17
CA THR A 55 10.71 3.50 -3.06
C THR A 55 10.57 4.40 -4.27
N GLY A 56 10.79 5.71 -4.12
CA GLY A 56 10.69 6.67 -5.23
C GLY A 56 11.73 6.43 -6.34
N ALA A 57 12.78 5.67 -6.06
CA ALA A 57 13.79 5.27 -7.05
C ALA A 57 13.42 3.97 -7.81
N LEU A 58 12.34 3.28 -7.43
CA LEU A 58 11.94 2.00 -8.00
C LEU A 58 10.92 2.21 -9.14
N PRO A 59 11.19 1.75 -10.37
CA PRO A 59 10.38 2.07 -11.55
C PRO A 59 9.05 1.30 -11.63
N GLY A 60 8.92 0.19 -10.91
CA GLY A 60 7.71 -0.66 -10.89
C GLY A 60 6.62 -0.18 -9.92
N LEU A 61 6.79 0.99 -9.32
CA LEU A 61 5.85 1.56 -8.36
C LEU A 61 5.08 2.75 -8.93
N GLU A 62 3.80 2.83 -8.59
CA GLU A 62 2.95 3.99 -8.81
C GLU A 62 2.50 4.55 -7.46
N PHE A 63 2.55 5.87 -7.27
CA PHE A 63 2.20 6.49 -5.99
C PHE A 63 0.81 7.12 -6.05
N LEU A 64 -0.11 6.63 -5.22
CA LEU A 64 -1.48 7.13 -5.20
C LEU A 64 -1.56 8.36 -4.27
N PRO A 65 -1.94 9.54 -4.79
CA PRO A 65 -2.09 10.74 -3.97
C PRO A 65 -3.27 10.60 -3.01
N LEU A 66 -3.17 11.25 -1.84
CA LEU A 66 -4.32 11.43 -0.96
C LEU A 66 -5.11 12.67 -1.42
N ASP A 67 -6.10 12.44 -2.28
CA ASP A 67 -7.03 13.49 -2.70
C ASP A 67 -8.14 13.71 -1.64
N PHE A 68 -9.08 14.61 -1.92
CA PHE A 68 -10.16 14.93 -0.99
C PHE A 68 -11.07 13.73 -0.70
N ALA A 69 -11.38 12.91 -1.70
CA ALA A 69 -12.24 11.74 -1.54
C ALA A 69 -11.54 10.68 -0.67
N GLY A 70 -10.25 10.44 -0.91
CA GLY A 70 -9.42 9.57 -0.09
C GLY A 70 -9.30 10.08 1.35
N ALA A 71 -9.12 11.39 1.56
CA ALA A 71 -9.06 11.98 2.90
C ALA A 71 -10.37 11.78 3.68
N ALA A 72 -11.52 12.05 3.05
CA ALA A 72 -12.82 11.84 3.68
C ALA A 72 -13.09 10.35 3.98
N ALA A 73 -12.68 9.44 3.10
CA ALA A 73 -12.80 8.01 3.33
C ALA A 73 -11.90 7.53 4.47
N VAL A 74 -10.67 8.04 4.56
CA VAL A 74 -9.74 7.76 5.67
C VAL A 74 -10.31 8.26 7.00
N GLU A 75 -10.88 9.48 7.04
CA GLU A 75 -11.58 9.99 8.23
C GLU A 75 -12.71 9.04 8.66
N GLN A 76 -13.59 8.64 7.73
CA GLN A 76 -14.70 7.74 8.04
C GLN A 76 -14.22 6.38 8.55
N ALA A 77 -13.21 5.79 7.90
CA ALA A 77 -12.63 4.52 8.31
C ALA A 77 -12.00 4.61 9.71
N THR A 78 -11.27 5.68 10.00
CA THR A 78 -10.64 5.88 11.31
C THR A 78 -11.65 6.11 12.43
N VAL A 79 -12.73 6.86 12.16
CA VAL A 79 -13.86 6.99 13.09
C VAL A 79 -14.53 5.63 13.35
N ALA A 80 -14.56 4.75 12.34
CA ALA A 80 -15.05 3.37 12.46
C ALA A 80 -14.07 2.40 13.15
N GLY A 81 -12.90 2.88 13.57
CA GLY A 81 -11.91 2.09 14.33
C GLY A 81 -10.80 1.45 13.50
N VAL A 82 -10.73 1.72 12.19
CA VAL A 82 -9.61 1.29 11.34
C VAL A 82 -8.36 2.12 11.68
N ASP A 83 -7.19 1.49 11.79
CA ASP A 83 -5.94 2.21 11.95
C ASP A 83 -5.66 3.09 10.71
N TRP A 84 -5.33 4.35 10.94
CA TRP A 84 -5.10 5.32 9.87
C TRP A 84 -4.01 4.88 8.88
N ARG A 85 -3.06 4.06 9.33
CA ARG A 85 -1.95 3.54 8.52
C ARG A 85 -2.40 2.54 7.45
N HIS A 86 -3.56 1.91 7.64
CA HIS A 86 -4.19 0.98 6.69
C HIS A 86 -5.32 1.62 5.89
N ALA A 87 -5.92 2.69 6.40
CA ALA A 87 -7.14 3.30 5.87
C ALA A 87 -7.02 3.79 4.40
N HIS A 88 -5.86 4.32 3.99
CA HIS A 88 -5.69 4.76 2.61
C HIS A 88 -5.54 3.57 1.64
N ALA A 89 -4.90 2.47 2.07
CA ALA A 89 -4.87 1.23 1.29
C ALA A 89 -6.26 0.60 1.17
N LEU A 90 -7.07 0.65 2.25
CA LEU A 90 -8.48 0.26 2.23
C LEU A 90 -9.25 1.05 1.16
N TYR A 91 -9.18 2.37 1.19
CA TYR A 91 -9.81 3.22 0.16
C TYR A 91 -9.33 2.89 -1.26
N ALA A 92 -8.01 2.81 -1.45
CA ALA A 92 -7.41 2.53 -2.76
C ALA A 92 -7.88 1.17 -3.33
N SER A 93 -8.07 0.17 -2.47
CA SER A 93 -8.52 -1.17 -2.89
C SER A 93 -9.95 -1.20 -3.44
N ALA A 94 -10.79 -0.28 -2.98
CA ALA A 94 -12.17 -0.14 -3.40
C ALA A 94 -12.35 0.83 -4.59
N ALA A 95 -11.41 1.76 -4.81
CA ALA A 95 -11.53 2.82 -5.81
C ALA A 95 -11.10 2.40 -7.23
N GLY A 96 -10.45 1.25 -7.40
CA GLY A 96 -9.95 0.77 -8.70
C GLY A 96 -11.02 0.20 -9.64
N GLN A 97 -10.68 0.08 -10.93
CA GLN A 97 -11.49 -0.68 -11.91
C GLN A 97 -11.27 -2.19 -11.69
N GLY A 98 -11.95 -2.73 -10.67
CA GLY A 98 -11.84 -4.13 -10.23
C GLY A 98 -11.32 -4.25 -8.78
N GLU A 99 -11.55 -5.40 -8.15
CA GLU A 99 -11.13 -5.66 -6.77
C GLU A 99 -9.59 -5.55 -6.64
N GLY A 100 -9.13 -4.59 -5.84
CA GLY A 100 -7.72 -4.43 -5.49
C GLY A 100 -7.30 -5.43 -4.40
N GLN A 101 -6.13 -6.03 -4.54
CA GLN A 101 -5.51 -6.83 -3.48
C GLN A 101 -4.50 -5.96 -2.72
N VAL A 102 -4.50 -6.06 -1.39
CA VAL A 102 -3.54 -5.37 -0.53
C VAL A 102 -2.50 -6.37 -0.05
N LEU A 103 -1.24 -6.14 -0.43
CA LEU A 103 -0.10 -6.86 0.14
C LEU A 103 0.24 -6.23 1.49
N THR A 104 0.35 -7.06 2.53
CA THR A 104 0.55 -6.61 3.92
C THR A 104 1.22 -7.71 4.75
N ALA A 105 1.99 -7.33 5.77
CA ALA A 105 2.50 -8.23 6.81
C ALA A 105 1.53 -8.36 8.00
N THR A 106 0.41 -7.63 8.00
CA THR A 106 -0.63 -7.66 9.04
C THR A 106 -2.01 -7.88 8.39
N PRO A 107 -2.25 -9.05 7.77
CA PRO A 107 -3.51 -9.33 7.06
C PRO A 107 -4.75 -9.17 7.96
N GLU A 108 -4.64 -9.48 9.24
CA GLU A 108 -5.71 -9.33 10.24
C GLU A 108 -6.22 -7.89 10.41
N ALA A 109 -5.42 -6.88 10.03
CA ALA A 109 -5.84 -5.48 10.06
C ALA A 109 -6.96 -5.17 9.03
N TYR A 110 -7.19 -6.07 8.08
CA TYR A 110 -8.21 -5.95 7.04
C TYR A 110 -9.43 -6.85 7.29
N ASP A 111 -9.48 -7.59 8.39
CA ASP A 111 -10.62 -8.46 8.70
C ASP A 111 -11.93 -7.67 8.76
N GLY A 112 -12.97 -8.19 8.09
CA GLY A 112 -14.29 -7.56 8.04
C GLY A 112 -14.39 -6.30 7.15
N THR A 113 -13.30 -5.88 6.50
CA THR A 113 -13.31 -4.69 5.62
C THR A 113 -13.74 -5.01 4.17
N GLY A 114 -13.81 -6.28 3.80
CA GLY A 114 -14.10 -6.73 2.43
C GLY A 114 -12.91 -6.65 1.48
N VAL A 115 -11.74 -6.21 1.95
CA VAL A 115 -10.51 -6.15 1.17
C VAL A 115 -9.88 -7.53 1.04
N TRP A 116 -9.39 -7.86 -0.15
CA TRP A 116 -8.53 -9.02 -0.34
C TRP A 116 -7.10 -8.71 0.14
N ALA A 117 -6.85 -8.96 1.42
CA ALA A 117 -5.51 -8.88 1.99
C ALA A 117 -4.69 -10.14 1.69
N VAL A 118 -3.47 -9.95 1.20
CA VAL A 118 -2.52 -11.02 0.89
C VAL A 118 -1.33 -10.87 1.84
N ASP A 119 -1.15 -11.88 2.69
CA ASP A 119 0.01 -11.98 3.57
C ASP A 119 1.29 -12.13 2.75
N ILE A 120 2.22 -11.19 2.93
CA ILE A 120 3.54 -11.24 2.29
C ILE A 120 4.51 -12.19 3.01
N GLY A 121 4.15 -12.69 4.18
CA GLY A 121 4.98 -13.50 5.05
C GLY A 121 5.95 -12.66 5.88
N LYS A 122 6.98 -13.32 6.42
CA LYS A 122 7.95 -12.64 7.28
C LYS A 122 8.76 -11.60 6.48
N PRO A 123 8.93 -10.37 7.00
CA PRO A 123 9.73 -9.33 6.37
C PRO A 123 11.22 -9.71 6.23
#